data_AF-A0A4S1DTP4-F1
#
_entry.id   AF-A0A4S1DTP4-F1
#
_cell.length_a   1.000
_cell.length_b   1.000
_cell.length_c   1.000
_cell.angle_alpha   90.00
_cell.angle_beta   90.00
_cell.angle_gamma   90.00
#
_symmetry.space_group_name_H-M   'P 1'
#
loop_
_entity.id
_entity.type
_entity.pdbx_description
1 polymer ?
#
loop_
_entity_poly.entity_id
_entity_poly.type
_entity_poly.pdbx_seq_one_letter_code
_entity_poly.pdbx_strand_id
1 'polypeptide(L)' 'MSDINEIDNIKRLFSQIDKSDKEDFFEKVAEEFDMVKSSVRSGWFSRFEIPMKYNVRKHLIVYMQNYISRMAKKKNKGGI' A
#
# COMPACT_ATOMS: atom_id res chain seq x y z
N MET A 1 -21.87 6.00 1.75
CA MET A 1 -20.87 6.68 0.90
C MET A 1 -19.50 6.21 1.36
N SER A 2 -18.95 5.11 0.83
CA SER A 2 -17.80 4.49 1.51
C SER A 2 -16.86 3.66 0.62
N ASP A 3 -17.34 2.91 -0.37
CA ASP A 3 -16.48 1.88 -1.00
C ASP A 3 -15.65 2.37 -2.18
N ILE A 4 -16.24 3.22 -3.02
CA ILE A 4 -15.55 3.84 -4.16
C ILE A 4 -14.40 4.73 -3.65
N ASN A 5 -14.65 5.49 -2.58
CA ASN A 5 -13.67 6.40 -2.00
C ASN A 5 -12.43 5.67 -1.43
N GLU A 6 -12.59 4.50 -0.81
CA GLU A 6 -11.47 3.78 -0.21
C GLU A 6 -10.54 3.17 -1.28
N ILE A 7 -11.10 2.48 -2.28
CA ILE A 7 -10.30 1.90 -3.38
C ILE A 7 -9.61 2.98 -4.19
N ASP A 8 -10.30 4.09 -4.49
CA ASP A 8 -9.68 5.21 -5.21
C ASP A 8 -8.57 5.88 -4.40
N ASN A 9 -8.73 5.99 -3.08
CA ASN A 9 -7.66 6.45 -2.20
C ASN A 9 -6.46 5.49 -2.21
N ILE A 10 -6.69 4.17 -2.15
CA ILE A 10 -5.63 3.16 -2.26
C ILE A 10 -4.89 3.28 -3.60
N LYS A 11 -5.61 3.43 -4.71
CA LYS A 11 -4.99 3.66 -6.04
C LYS A 11 -4.12 4.91 -6.04
N ARG A 12 -4.62 6.03 -5.49
CA ARG A 12 -3.89 7.29 -5.38
C ARG A 12 -2.65 7.18 -4.50
N LEU A 13 -2.72 6.42 -3.41
CA LEU A 13 -1.56 6.16 -2.54
C LEU A 13 -0.55 5.27 -3.26
N PHE A 14 -1.02 4.23 -3.94
CA PHE A 14 -0.15 3.30 -4.68
C PHE A 14 0.59 3.97 -5.85
N SER A 15 -0.02 4.97 -6.49
CA SER A 15 0.63 5.74 -7.55
C SER A 15 1.75 6.66 -7.04
N GLN A 16 1.79 6.95 -5.74
CA GLN A 16 2.86 7.75 -5.12
C GLN A 16 4.07 6.90 -4.72
N ILE A 17 3.94 5.56 -4.76
CA ILE A 17 5.05 4.65 -4.47
C ILE A 17 5.84 4.44 -5.77
N ASP A 18 7.13 4.77 -5.73
CA ASP A 18 8.02 4.62 -6.87
C ASP A 18 8.13 3.17 -7.31
N LYS A 19 8.33 2.95 -8.63
CA LYS A 19 8.41 1.61 -9.19
C LYS A 19 9.53 0.76 -8.57
N SER A 20 10.66 1.38 -8.19
CA SER A 20 11.77 0.71 -7.50
C SER A 20 11.37 0.19 -6.11
N ASP A 21 10.43 0.87 -5.45
CA ASP A 21 10.07 0.62 -4.06
C ASP A 21 8.86 -0.31 -3.94
N LYS A 22 8.16 -0.58 -5.05
CA LYS A 22 6.96 -1.43 -5.06
C LYS A 22 7.22 -2.86 -4.60
N GLU A 23 8.39 -3.42 -4.91
CA GLU A 23 8.74 -4.78 -4.48
C GLU A 23 8.88 -4.89 -2.96
N ASP A 24 9.54 -3.90 -2.32
CA ASP A 24 9.64 -3.79 -0.86
C ASP A 24 8.26 -3.53 -0.24
N PHE A 25 7.48 -2.61 -0.83
CA PHE A 25 6.13 -2.34 -0.38
C PHE A 25 5.24 -3.59 -0.36
N PHE A 26 5.26 -4.41 -1.41
CA PHE A 26 4.47 -5.65 -1.44
C PHE A 26 4.89 -6.65 -0.36
N GLU A 27 6.18 -6.75 -0.10
CA GLU A 27 6.72 -7.59 0.97
C GLU A 27 6.26 -7.11 2.35
N LYS A 28 6.30 -5.79 2.57
CA LYS A 28 5.91 -5.20 3.84
C LYS A 28 4.40 -5.25 4.10
N VAL A 29 3.57 -5.14 3.06
CA VAL A 29 2.12 -5.40 3.16
C VAL A 29 1.86 -6.89 3.41
N ALA A 30 2.61 -7.78 2.77
CA ALA A 30 2.48 -9.22 3.01
C ALA A 30 2.79 -9.59 4.47
N GLU A 31 3.85 -9.02 5.04
CA GLU A 31 4.19 -9.14 6.48
C GLU A 31 3.07 -8.59 7.38
N GLU A 32 2.59 -7.37 7.12
CA GLU A 32 1.59 -6.70 7.98
C GLU A 32 0.25 -7.45 8.04
N PHE A 33 -0.17 -8.06 6.93
CA PHE A 33 -1.45 -8.74 6.82
C PHE A 33 -1.35 -10.27 6.96
N ASP A 34 -0.16 -10.80 7.27
CA ASP A 34 0.15 -12.24 7.32
C ASP A 34 -0.31 -12.97 6.04
N MET A 35 0.11 -12.44 4.89
CA MET A 35 -0.27 -12.91 3.56
C MET A 35 0.96 -13.25 2.72
N VAL A 36 0.76 -14.04 1.67
CA VAL A 36 1.80 -14.28 0.68
C VAL A 36 1.96 -13.05 -0.22
N LYS A 37 3.21 -12.61 -0.46
CA LYS A 37 3.55 -11.48 -1.34
C LYS A 37 2.92 -11.58 -2.74
N SER A 38 2.84 -12.78 -3.31
CA SER A 38 2.17 -13.01 -4.60
C SER A 38 0.70 -12.62 -4.56
N SER A 39 -0.04 -13.02 -3.52
CA SER A 39 -1.46 -12.66 -3.32
C SER A 39 -1.68 -11.15 -3.22
N VAL A 40 -0.77 -10.45 -2.54
CA VAL A 40 -0.78 -8.99 -2.45
C VAL A 40 -0.55 -8.37 -3.84
N ARG A 41 0.50 -8.79 -4.55
CA ARG A 41 0.85 -8.25 -5.87
C ARG A 41 -0.21 -8.54 -6.93
N SER A 42 -0.55 -9.81 -7.15
CA SER A 42 -1.42 -10.24 -8.26
C SER A 42 -2.92 -10.18 -7.93
N GLY A 43 -3.28 -10.23 -6.65
CA GLY A 43 -4.67 -10.03 -6.20
C GLY A 43 -4.93 -8.55 -5.93
N TRP A 44 -4.38 -8.05 -4.83
CA TRP A 44 -4.75 -6.75 -4.30
C TRP A 44 -4.31 -5.59 -5.19
N PHE A 45 -3.10 -5.59 -5.73
CA PHE A 45 -2.58 -4.42 -6.47
C PHE A 45 -2.58 -4.56 -7.99
N SER A 46 -2.75 -5.77 -8.53
CA SER A 46 -2.96 -5.95 -9.97
C SER A 46 -4.41 -5.72 -10.37
N ARG A 47 -5.37 -6.11 -9.53
CA ARG A 47 -6.81 -6.00 -9.83
C ARG A 47 -7.55 -5.01 -8.95
N PHE A 48 -6.89 -4.49 -7.90
CA PHE A 48 -7.54 -3.67 -6.88
C PHE A 48 -8.69 -4.41 -6.16
N GLU A 49 -8.59 -5.75 -6.09
CA GLU A 49 -9.55 -6.64 -5.42
C GLU A 49 -9.18 -6.80 -3.94
N ILE A 50 -9.33 -5.71 -3.19
CA ILE A 50 -9.00 -5.67 -1.76
C ILE A 50 -10.27 -5.93 -0.94
N PRO A 51 -10.29 -6.94 -0.04
CA PRO A 51 -11.46 -7.26 0.76
C PRO A 51 -11.94 -6.07 1.60
N MET A 52 -13.25 -5.83 1.63
CA MET A 52 -13.86 -4.83 2.52
C MET A 52 -14.05 -5.36 3.95
N LYS A 53 -14.03 -6.68 4.13
CA LYS A 53 -14.23 -7.33 5.43
C LYS A 53 -13.12 -6.93 6.42
N TYR A 54 -13.44 -6.98 7.71
CA TYR A 54 -12.48 -6.82 8.81
C TYR A 54 -11.65 -5.52 8.75
N ASN A 55 -12.21 -4.43 8.20
CA ASN A 55 -11.53 -3.13 8.05
C ASN A 55 -10.19 -3.19 7.29
N VAL A 56 -9.96 -4.22 6.46
CA VAL A 56 -8.71 -4.43 5.73
C VAL A 56 -8.33 -3.20 4.90
N ARG A 57 -9.28 -2.60 4.17
CA ARG A 57 -9.04 -1.38 3.37
C ARG A 57 -8.59 -0.19 4.21
N LYS A 58 -9.27 0.07 5.33
CA LYS A 58 -8.91 1.18 6.22
C LYS A 58 -7.54 0.96 6.84
N HIS A 59 -7.25 -0.27 7.28
CA HIS A 59 -5.94 -0.61 7.80
C HIS A 59 -4.85 -0.41 6.73
N LEU A 60 -5.10 -0.88 5.50
CA LEU A 60 -4.18 -0.72 4.38
C LEU A 60 -3.94 0.75 4.03
N ILE A 61 -4.97 1.59 4.06
CA ILE A 61 -4.84 3.03 3.83
C ILE A 61 -3.89 3.67 4.85
N VAL A 62 -4.10 3.40 6.14
CA VAL A 62 -3.23 3.94 7.22
C VAL A 62 -1.81 3.43 7.04
N TYR A 63 -1.66 2.14 6.75
CA TYR A 63 -0.37 1.54 6.48
C TYR A 63 0.37 2.22 5.32
N MET A 64 -0.29 2.40 4.18
CA MET A 64 0.27 3.05 2.99
C MET A 64 0.68 4.50 3.26
N GLN A 65 -0.15 5.27 3.97
CA GLN A 65 0.18 6.64 4.37
C GLN A 65 1.45 6.69 5.23
N ASN A 66 1.59 5.76 6.18
CA ASN A 66 2.79 5.64 7.01
C ASN A 66 4.03 5.24 6.19
N TYR A 67 3.88 4.29 5.27
CA TYR A 67 4.95 3.86 4.38
C TYR A 67 5.47 5.02 3.52
N ILE A 68 4.57 5.73 2.82
CA ILE A 68 4.90 6.89 1.98
C ILE A 68 5.59 7.98 2.81
N SER A 69 5.08 8.28 4.01
CA SER A 69 5.69 9.27 4.91
C SER A 69 7.12 8.91 5.32
N ARG A 70 7.40 7.62 5.53
CA ARG A 70 8.75 7.14 5.85
C ARG A 70 9.69 7.25 4.65
N MET A 71 9.21 6.96 3.44
CA MET A 71 10.00 7.06 2.21
C MET A 71 10.34 8.51 1.88
N ALA A 72 9.39 9.43 2.03
CA ALA A 72 9.64 10.87 1.88
C ALA A 72 10.72 11.37 2.87
N LYS A 73 10.66 10.92 4.13
CA LYS A 73 11.68 11.25 5.14
C LYS A 73 13.06 10.68 4.82
N LYS A 74 13.15 9.47 4.25
CA LYS A 74 14.42 8.87 3.82
C LYS A 74 15.08 9.67 2.69
N LYS A 75 14.31 10.08 1.68
CA LYS A 75 14.82 10.89 0.56
C LYS A 75 15.39 12.24 1.01
N ASN A 76 14.77 12.88 1.99
CA ASN A 76 15.25 14.16 2.53
C ASN A 76 16.52 14.04 3.40
N LYS A 77 16.90 12.83 3.84
CA LYS A 77 18.10 12.61 4.69
C LYS A 77 19.34 12.16 3.91
N GLY A 78 19.20 11.88 2.61
CA GLY A 78 20.29 11.42 1.74
C GLY A 78 20.89 12.49 0.83
N GLY A 79 20.48 13.75 0.97
CA GLY A 79 21.09 14.89 0.28
C GLY A 79 22.16 15.53 1.15
N ILE A 80 23.38 14.99 1.10
CA ILE A 80 24.61 15.63 1.56
C ILE A 80 25.63 15.47 0.44
#